data_AF-A0A834CT15-F1
#
_entry.id   AF-A0A834CT15-F1
#
_cell.length_a   1.000
_cell.length_b   1.000
_cell.length_c   1.000
_cell.angle_alpha   90.00
_cell.angle_beta   90.00
_cell.angle_gamma   90.00
#
_symmetry.space_group_name_H-M   'P 1'
#
loop_
_entity.id
_entity.type
_entity.pdbx_description
1 polymer ?
#
loop_
_entity_poly.entity_id
_entity_poly.type
_entity_poly.pdbx_seq_one_letter_code
_entity_poly.pdbx_strand_id
1 'polypeptide(L)'
;SVTPVRSVSSLSPSLSFARASDQSVEEMDSSAVLFNQLKTAEPFFLLAGPNVIESEEHVLRMAKHIKTVASKVGLPLVFKSSFDKANRTSSKSFRGPGMIEGLKILEKVKLAYDIPIVTDVHEAIQCEPVGRVADIIQIPAFLCRQIF
;
A
#
# COMPACT_ATOMS: atom_id res chain seq x y z
N SER A 1 74.55 15.13 44.41
CA SER A 1 73.70 13.98 44.80
C SER A 1 72.57 13.82 43.80
N VAL A 2 72.66 12.75 43.02
CA VAL A 2 71.64 11.92 42.33
C VAL A 2 70.14 12.36 42.34
N THR A 3 69.62 12.67 41.14
CA THR A 3 68.26 12.42 40.51
C THR A 3 66.96 13.07 41.03
N PRO A 4 65.84 13.08 40.22
CA PRO A 4 65.69 12.95 38.76
C PRO A 4 64.76 14.00 38.09
N VAL A 5 64.85 14.06 36.75
CA VAL A 5 63.91 14.71 35.82
C VAL A 5 62.59 13.93 35.78
N ARG A 6 61.44 14.63 35.85
CA ARG A 6 60.11 14.05 35.59
C ARG A 6 59.42 14.77 34.43
N SER A 7 58.70 13.95 33.68
CA SER A 7 58.28 14.07 32.28
C SER A 7 57.16 15.09 31.99
N VAL A 8 57.20 15.60 30.77
CA VAL A 8 56.10 16.28 30.06
C VAL A 8 54.97 15.30 29.79
N SER A 9 53.72 15.66 30.06
CA SER A 9 52.61 15.26 29.20
C SER A 9 51.44 16.24 29.30
N SER A 10 51.02 16.63 28.10
CA SER A 10 49.99 17.58 27.72
C SER A 10 48.58 17.12 28.08
N LEU A 11 47.74 18.12 28.36
CA LEU A 11 46.29 18.07 28.45
C LEU A 11 45.67 17.21 27.33
N SER A 12 44.82 16.25 27.71
CA SER A 12 43.86 15.61 26.81
C SER A 12 42.44 16.02 27.22
N PRO A 13 41.58 16.46 26.28
CA PRO A 13 40.15 16.52 26.52
C PRO A 13 39.56 15.14 26.27
N SER A 14 39.05 14.49 27.32
CA SER A 14 38.20 13.32 27.20
C SER A 14 36.81 13.74 26.72
N LEU A 15 36.64 13.88 25.41
CA LEU A 15 35.35 13.65 24.76
C LEU A 15 35.48 12.36 23.93
N SER A 16 35.12 11.25 24.56
CA SER A 16 34.81 10.02 23.84
C SER A 16 33.53 10.26 23.04
N PHE A 17 33.68 10.63 21.78
CA PHE A 17 32.65 10.43 20.76
C PHE A 17 32.56 8.91 20.53
N ALA A 18 31.83 8.22 21.41
CA ALA A 18 31.41 6.86 21.15
C ALA A 18 30.47 6.92 19.95
N ARG A 19 30.92 6.32 18.84
CA ARG A 19 30.07 5.87 17.74
C ARG A 19 28.93 5.06 18.35
N ALA A 20 27.78 5.70 18.53
CA ALA A 20 26.53 4.98 18.61
C ALA A 20 26.32 4.39 17.21
N SER A 21 26.44 3.08 17.17
CA SER A 21 26.09 2.19 16.08
C SER A 21 24.85 2.65 15.33
N ASP A 22 25.08 2.87 14.04
CA ASP A 22 24.18 2.66 12.91
C ASP A 22 23.14 1.54 13.16
N GLN A 23 22.04 1.92 13.83
CA GLN A 23 20.84 1.11 14.03
C GLN A 23 19.61 2.00 13.87
N SER A 24 19.43 2.47 12.65
CA SER A 24 18.11 2.86 12.15
C SER A 24 18.03 2.34 10.72
N VAL A 25 17.90 1.02 10.59
CA VAL A 25 17.17 0.49 9.44
C VAL A 25 15.76 1.04 9.62
N GLU A 26 15.47 2.18 8.98
CA GLU A 26 14.19 2.84 9.07
C GLU A 26 13.10 1.82 8.69
N GLU A 27 12.13 1.66 9.58
CA GLU A 27 10.88 0.95 9.31
C GLU A 27 10.17 1.76 8.22
N MET A 28 10.47 1.44 6.96
CA MET A 28 9.97 2.16 5.81
C MET A 28 8.46 1.94 5.74
N ASP A 29 7.68 3.01 5.88
CA ASP A 29 6.23 2.98 5.75
C ASP A 29 5.83 2.26 4.45
N SER A 30 5.09 1.16 4.58
CA SER A 30 4.64 0.33 3.44
C SER A 30 3.90 1.14 2.37
N SER A 31 3.17 2.18 2.78
CA SER A 31 2.49 3.09 1.86
C SER A 31 3.49 3.94 1.08
N ALA A 32 4.56 4.43 1.72
CA ALA A 32 5.64 5.16 1.06
C ALA A 32 6.40 4.28 0.06
N VAL A 33 6.63 3.00 0.37
CA VAL A 33 7.26 2.04 -0.56
C VAL A 33 6.42 1.86 -1.82
N LEU A 34 5.13 1.54 -1.67
CA LEU A 34 4.23 1.36 -2.80
C LEU A 34 4.11 2.64 -3.64
N PHE A 35 3.96 3.80 -2.99
CA PHE A 35 3.87 5.08 -3.68
C PHE A 35 5.12 5.35 -4.55
N ASN A 36 6.31 5.16 -3.99
CA ASN A 36 7.56 5.37 -4.72
C ASN A 36 7.69 4.37 -5.89
N GLN A 37 7.35 3.10 -5.68
CA GLN A 37 7.35 2.09 -6.74
C GLN A 37 6.44 2.47 -7.91
N LEU A 38 5.22 2.94 -7.63
CA LEU A 38 4.26 3.34 -8.66
C LEU A 38 4.68 4.65 -9.36
N LYS A 39 5.25 5.61 -8.60
CA LYS A 39 5.70 6.90 -9.12
C LYS A 39 6.86 6.78 -10.11
N THR A 40 7.77 5.83 -9.89
CA THR A 40 8.94 5.61 -10.77
C THR A 40 8.73 4.46 -11.75
N ALA A 41 7.50 3.97 -11.90
CA ALA A 41 7.21 2.86 -12.81
C ALA A 41 7.34 3.29 -14.27
N GLU A 42 8.17 2.59 -15.03
CA GLU A 42 8.41 2.81 -16.45
C GLU A 42 8.03 1.54 -17.24
N PRO A 43 7.34 1.65 -18.40
CA PRO A 43 6.82 2.89 -19.00
C PRO A 43 5.56 3.42 -18.30
N PHE A 44 4.88 2.58 -17.51
CA PHE A 44 3.71 2.91 -16.69
C PHE A 44 3.41 1.74 -15.73
N PHE A 45 2.44 1.92 -14.84
CA PHE A 45 1.85 0.83 -14.04
C PHE A 45 0.38 0.61 -14.41
N LEU A 46 -0.11 -0.60 -14.16
CA LEU A 46 -1.47 -1.01 -14.51
C LEU A 46 -2.37 -1.01 -13.26
N LEU A 47 -3.48 -0.29 -13.33
CA LEU A 47 -4.63 -0.47 -12.45
C LEU A 47 -5.70 -1.26 -13.21
N ALA A 48 -5.92 -2.53 -12.85
CA ALA A 48 -6.82 -3.39 -13.61
C ALA A 48 -7.57 -4.39 -12.74
N GLY A 49 -8.79 -4.72 -13.16
CA GLY A 49 -9.64 -5.72 -12.56
C GLY A 49 -11.11 -5.52 -12.95
N PRO A 50 -12.02 -6.38 -12.46
CA PRO A 50 -13.43 -6.30 -12.80
C PRO A 50 -14.05 -5.04 -12.17
N ASN A 51 -15.07 -4.50 -12.85
CA ASN A 51 -15.72 -3.26 -12.42
C ASN A 51 -16.28 -3.35 -10.99
N VAL A 52 -16.91 -4.48 -10.67
CA VAL A 52 -17.49 -4.82 -9.36
C VAL A 52 -17.21 -6.30 -9.07
N ILE A 53 -17.15 -6.65 -7.79
CA ILE A 53 -17.07 -8.05 -7.35
C ILE A 53 -18.40 -8.74 -7.65
N GLU A 54 -18.37 -9.74 -8.54
CA GLU A 54 -19.55 -10.56 -8.87
C GLU A 54 -19.63 -11.84 -8.05
N SER A 55 -18.48 -12.50 -7.87
CA SER A 55 -18.30 -13.66 -7.00
C SER A 55 -16.82 -13.79 -6.62
N GLU A 56 -16.53 -14.47 -5.51
CA GLU A 56 -15.15 -14.74 -5.08
C GLU A 56 -14.35 -15.48 -6.16
N GLU A 57 -14.93 -16.54 -6.73
CA GLU A 57 -14.30 -17.32 -7.80
C GLU A 57 -13.96 -16.45 -9.01
N HIS A 58 -14.88 -15.57 -9.42
CA HIS A 58 -14.66 -14.69 -10.56
C HIS A 58 -13.50 -13.73 -10.30
N VAL A 59 -13.48 -13.08 -9.14
CA VAL A 59 -12.45 -12.08 -8.82
C VAL A 59 -11.08 -12.74 -8.68
N LEU A 60 -10.97 -13.90 -8.02
CA LEU A 60 -9.71 -14.64 -7.92
C LEU A 60 -9.19 -15.08 -9.29
N ARG A 61 -10.08 -15.62 -10.14
CA ARG A 61 -9.72 -16.01 -11.51
C ARG A 61 -9.23 -14.81 -12.32
N MET A 62 -9.88 -13.65 -12.23
CA MET A 62 -9.46 -12.42 -12.90
C MET A 62 -8.11 -11.92 -12.39
N ALA A 63 -7.92 -11.85 -11.07
CA ALA A 63 -6.67 -11.43 -10.47
C ALA A 63 -5.49 -12.31 -10.93
N LYS A 64 -5.66 -13.64 -10.93
CA LYS A 64 -4.64 -14.58 -11.44
C LYS A 64 -4.26 -14.30 -12.89
N HIS A 65 -5.26 -14.14 -13.77
CA HIS A 65 -5.02 -13.94 -15.19
C HIS A 65 -4.33 -12.59 -15.46
N ILE A 66 -4.84 -11.50 -14.87
CA ILE A 66 -4.28 -10.17 -15.04
C ILE A 66 -2.85 -10.13 -14.49
N LYS A 67 -2.59 -10.68 -13.29
CA LYS A 67 -1.23 -10.81 -12.74
C LYS A 67 -0.31 -11.56 -13.69
N THR A 68 -0.77 -12.69 -14.23
CA THR A 68 0.02 -13.50 -15.17
C THR A 68 0.40 -12.70 -16.42
N VAL A 69 -0.55 -11.94 -17.00
CA VAL A 69 -0.27 -11.12 -18.18
C VAL A 69 0.65 -9.96 -17.83
N ALA A 70 0.36 -9.20 -16.77
CA ALA A 70 1.16 -8.07 -16.33
C ALA A 70 2.62 -8.49 -16.02
N SER A 71 2.81 -9.62 -15.35
CA SER A 71 4.13 -10.17 -15.05
C SER A 71 4.90 -10.56 -16.31
N LYS A 72 4.23 -11.15 -17.32
CA LYS A 72 4.85 -11.52 -18.59
C LYS A 72 5.39 -10.32 -19.37
N VAL A 73 4.72 -9.17 -19.27
CA VAL A 73 5.13 -7.93 -19.95
C VAL A 73 5.93 -7.00 -19.05
N GLY A 74 6.22 -7.40 -17.80
CA GLY A 74 7.02 -6.61 -16.85
C GLY A 74 6.33 -5.37 -16.30
N LEU A 75 5.00 -5.28 -16.33
CA LEU A 75 4.26 -4.13 -15.82
C LEU A 75 3.88 -4.30 -14.34
N PRO A 76 4.15 -3.32 -13.47
CA PRO A 76 3.61 -3.30 -12.11
C PRO A 76 2.08 -3.28 -12.15
N LEU A 77 1.44 -4.05 -11.26
CA LEU A 77 -0.01 -4.21 -11.21
C LEU A 77 -0.54 -3.83 -9.83
N VAL A 78 -1.58 -3.00 -9.83
CA VAL A 78 -2.51 -2.83 -8.70
C VAL A 78 -3.86 -3.38 -9.12
N PHE A 79 -4.40 -4.33 -8.36
CA PHE A 79 -5.67 -4.95 -8.68
C PHE A 79 -6.84 -4.07 -8.23
N LYS A 80 -7.78 -3.80 -9.13
CA LYS A 80 -8.94 -2.94 -8.85
C LYS A 80 -10.24 -3.70 -8.89
N SER A 81 -11.06 -3.58 -7.85
CA SER A 81 -12.49 -3.90 -7.93
C SER A 81 -13.32 -3.16 -6.90
N SER A 82 -14.60 -2.92 -7.20
CA SER A 82 -15.55 -2.29 -6.28
C SER A 82 -16.34 -3.35 -5.51
N PHE A 83 -16.55 -3.14 -4.20
CA PHE A 83 -17.45 -3.97 -3.40
C PHE A 83 -18.92 -3.52 -3.45
N ASP A 84 -19.17 -2.24 -3.78
CA ASP A 84 -20.49 -1.66 -4.00
C ASP A 84 -20.48 -0.68 -5.19
N LYS A 85 -21.59 -0.62 -5.92
CA LYS A 85 -21.84 0.36 -6.99
C LYS A 85 -23.01 1.24 -6.59
N ALA A 86 -22.72 2.31 -5.85
CA ALA A 86 -23.78 3.09 -5.21
C ALA A 86 -24.64 3.94 -6.15
N ASN A 87 -24.17 4.19 -7.37
CA ASN A 87 -24.81 5.08 -8.33
C ASN A 87 -25.78 4.38 -9.30
N ARG A 88 -26.33 3.21 -8.97
CA ARG A 88 -27.31 2.53 -9.83
C ARG A 88 -28.69 3.15 -9.67
N THR A 89 -29.23 3.67 -10.77
CA THR A 89 -30.57 4.31 -10.85
C THR A 89 -31.74 3.34 -10.69
N SER A 90 -31.51 2.03 -10.83
CA SER A 90 -32.50 0.99 -10.55
C SER A 90 -32.11 0.21 -9.30
N SER A 91 -33.02 0.14 -8.33
CA SER A 91 -32.86 -0.65 -7.10
C SER A 91 -32.74 -2.16 -7.34
N LYS A 92 -33.07 -2.64 -8.55
CA LYS A 92 -33.02 -4.05 -8.93
C LYS A 92 -31.67 -4.48 -9.51
N SER A 93 -30.76 -3.54 -9.80
CA SER A 93 -29.45 -3.89 -10.37
C SER A 93 -28.52 -4.44 -9.29
N PHE A 94 -27.79 -5.52 -9.59
CA PHE A 94 -26.73 -6.02 -8.72
C PHE A 94 -25.67 -4.93 -8.50
N ARG A 95 -25.31 -4.72 -7.24
CA ARG A 95 -24.38 -3.67 -6.82
C ARG A 95 -23.04 -4.19 -6.31
N GLY A 96 -22.91 -5.50 -6.09
CA GLY A 96 -21.77 -6.12 -5.44
C GLY A 96 -22.18 -6.83 -4.15
N PRO A 97 -21.24 -7.52 -3.49
CA PRO A 97 -21.49 -8.26 -2.26
C PRO A 97 -21.60 -7.36 -1.02
N GLY A 98 -21.35 -6.06 -1.15
CA GLY A 98 -21.29 -5.12 -0.04
C GLY A 98 -19.92 -5.10 0.65
N MET A 99 -19.72 -4.16 1.57
CA MET A 99 -18.40 -3.85 2.14
C MET A 99 -17.78 -5.03 2.90
N ILE A 100 -18.52 -5.66 3.83
CA ILE A 100 -17.97 -6.72 4.70
C ILE A 100 -17.47 -7.90 3.87
N GLU A 101 -18.31 -8.42 2.97
CA GLU A 101 -17.95 -9.58 2.16
C GLU A 101 -16.96 -9.20 1.04
N GLY A 102 -17.14 -8.04 0.41
CA GLY A 102 -16.24 -7.55 -0.62
C GLY A 102 -14.81 -7.34 -0.11
N LEU A 103 -14.64 -6.79 1.10
CA LEU A 103 -13.32 -6.62 1.70
C LEU A 103 -12.65 -7.95 2.03
N LYS A 104 -13.39 -8.95 2.52
CA LYS A 104 -12.86 -10.31 2.71
C LYS A 104 -12.37 -10.93 1.41
N ILE A 105 -13.13 -10.77 0.32
CA ILE A 105 -12.73 -11.28 -1.00
C ILE A 105 -11.48 -10.55 -1.51
N LEU A 106 -11.41 -9.23 -1.35
CA LEU A 106 -10.25 -8.44 -1.78
C LEU A 106 -8.99 -8.75 -0.95
N GLU A 107 -9.13 -9.00 0.35
CA GLU A 107 -8.04 -9.47 1.21
C GLU A 107 -7.52 -10.83 0.73
N LYS A 108 -8.41 -11.78 0.39
CA LYS A 108 -8.01 -13.06 -0.19
C LYS A 108 -7.23 -12.89 -1.49
N VAL A 109 -7.63 -11.97 -2.37
CA VAL A 109 -6.91 -11.66 -3.62
C VAL A 109 -5.50 -11.15 -3.31
N LYS A 110 -5.38 -10.20 -2.39
CA LYS A 110 -4.11 -9.62 -1.97
C LYS A 110 -3.17 -10.70 -1.42
N LEU A 111 -3.65 -11.56 -0.54
CA LEU A 111 -2.86 -12.64 0.06
C LEU A 111 -2.50 -13.75 -0.95
N ALA A 112 -3.46 -14.17 -1.79
CA ALA A 112 -3.26 -15.29 -2.71
C ALA A 112 -2.28 -14.95 -3.85
N TYR A 113 -2.24 -13.68 -4.25
CA TYR A 113 -1.46 -13.24 -5.39
C TYR A 113 -0.39 -12.23 -5.05
N ASP A 114 -0.23 -11.80 -3.80
CA ASP A 114 0.79 -10.83 -3.39
C ASP A 114 0.82 -9.62 -4.34
N ILE A 115 -0.35 -8.99 -4.50
CA ILE A 115 -0.54 -7.79 -5.33
C ILE A 115 -1.28 -6.72 -4.52
N PRO A 116 -0.88 -5.45 -4.65
CA PRO A 116 -1.59 -4.35 -4.01
C PRO A 116 -3.00 -4.22 -4.61
N ILE A 117 -3.95 -3.77 -3.80
CA ILE A 117 -5.34 -3.60 -4.22
C ILE A 117 -5.79 -2.14 -4.11
N VAL A 118 -6.75 -1.77 -4.95
CA VAL A 118 -7.47 -0.51 -4.88
C VAL A 118 -8.98 -0.75 -4.91
N THR A 119 -9.72 -0.03 -4.08
CA THR A 119 -11.19 -0.04 -4.10
C THR A 119 -11.75 1.33 -3.75
N ASP A 120 -12.99 1.60 -4.16
CA ASP A 120 -13.66 2.88 -4.01
C ASP A 120 -14.60 2.94 -2.80
N VAL A 121 -14.59 4.08 -2.13
CA VAL A 121 -15.50 4.41 -1.02
C VAL A 121 -16.53 5.44 -1.45
N HIS A 122 -17.77 5.30 -0.97
CA HIS A 122 -18.87 6.20 -1.26
C HIS A 122 -19.34 7.00 -0.04
N GLU A 123 -18.86 6.64 1.16
CA GLU A 123 -19.16 7.33 2.43
C GLU A 123 -17.91 7.37 3.32
N ALA A 124 -17.75 8.42 4.14
CA ALA A 124 -16.59 8.58 5.02
C ALA A 124 -16.42 7.41 6.01
N ILE A 125 -17.51 6.84 6.51
CA ILE A 125 -17.47 5.73 7.47
C ILE A 125 -16.85 4.45 6.88
N GLN A 126 -16.75 4.37 5.54
CA GLN A 126 -16.12 3.25 4.84
C GLN A 126 -14.58 3.41 4.80
N CYS A 127 -14.04 4.61 4.97
CA CYS A 127 -12.60 4.86 4.81
C CYS A 127 -11.73 4.04 5.77
N GLU A 128 -12.08 4.00 7.06
CA GLU A 128 -11.33 3.25 8.06
C GLU A 128 -11.30 1.73 7.79
N PRO A 129 -12.45 1.02 7.65
CA PRO A 129 -12.43 -0.41 7.38
C PRO A 129 -11.79 -0.76 6.03
N VAL A 130 -11.98 0.08 5.00
CA VAL A 130 -11.34 -0.13 3.70
C VAL A 130 -9.83 0.07 3.80
N GLY A 131 -9.35 1.10 4.51
CA GLY A 131 -7.92 1.38 4.67
C GLY A 131 -7.14 0.31 5.46
N ARG A 132 -7.83 -0.54 6.23
CA ARG A 132 -7.19 -1.70 6.89
C ARG A 132 -6.87 -2.84 5.92
N VAL A 133 -7.51 -2.88 4.76
CA VAL A 133 -7.38 -3.97 3.78
C VAL A 133 -6.72 -3.48 2.49
N ALA A 134 -7.18 -2.35 1.98
CA ALA A 134 -6.75 -1.79 0.70
C ALA A 134 -5.48 -0.95 0.80
N ASP A 135 -4.61 -1.09 -0.19
CA ASP A 135 -3.37 -0.32 -0.30
C ASP A 135 -3.63 1.09 -0.84
N ILE A 136 -4.71 1.25 -1.61
CA ILE A 136 -5.15 2.52 -2.18
C ILE A 136 -6.66 2.65 -2.00
N ILE A 137 -7.10 3.77 -1.45
CA ILE A 137 -8.53 4.16 -1.43
C ILE A 137 -8.81 5.09 -2.61
N GLN A 138 -9.76 4.70 -3.46
CA GLN A 138 -10.20 5.50 -4.59
C GLN A 138 -11.40 6.37 -4.19
N ILE A 139 -11.31 7.68 -4.43
CA ILE A 139 -12.46 8.58 -4.28
C ILE A 139 -13.18 8.70 -5.62
N PRO A 140 -14.47 8.32 -5.72
CA PRO A 140 -15.26 8.51 -6.92
C PRO A 140 -15.31 9.97 -7.38
N ALA A 141 -15.30 10.18 -8.69
CA ALA A 141 -15.30 11.54 -9.26
C ALA A 141 -16.47 12.41 -8.79
N PHE A 142 -17.66 11.84 -8.60
CA PHE A 142 -18.83 12.59 -8.13
C PHE A 142 -18.71 13.06 -6.66
N LEU A 143 -17.75 12.53 -5.90
CA LEU A 143 -17.45 12.92 -4.52
C LEU A 143 -16.26 13.88 -4.39
N CYS A 144 -15.61 14.28 -5.49
CA CYS A 144 -14.35 15.04 -5.44
C CYS A 144 -14.41 16.42 -4.76
N ARG A 145 -15.62 16.94 -4.47
CA ARG A 145 -15.84 18.24 -3.83
C ARG A 145 -16.54 18.15 -2.47
N GLN A 146 -16.75 16.95 -1.94
CA GLN A 146 -17.35 16.82 -0.62
C GLN A 146 -16.33 17.22 0.44
N ILE A 147 -16.59 18.34 1.10
CA ILE A 147 -15.87 18.80 2.28
C ILE A 147 -16.71 18.33 3.45
N PHE A 148 -16.18 17.39 4.24
CA PHE A 148 -16.84 16.88 5.44
C PHE A 148 -16.90 17.93 6.55
#